data_AF-A0A918K4F7-F1
#
_entry.id   AF-A0A918K4F7-F1
#
_cell.length_a   1.000
_cell.length_b   1.000
_cell.length_c   1.000
_cell.angle_alpha   90.00
_cell.angle_beta   90.00
_cell.angle_gamma   90.00
#
_symmetry.space_group_name_H-M   'P 1'
#
loop_
_entity.id
_entity.type
_entity.pdbx_description
1 polymer ?
#
loop_
_entity_poly.entity_id
_entity_poly.type
_entity_poly.pdbx_seq_one_letter_code
_entity_poly.pdbx_strand_id
1 'polypeptide(L)'
;MHPAPLSVAEASVRHEEPDQGPVRGADQDAEDAVAPTKNALKKWEKAREFALGLPGAVEEFPWGESVAKVSRKVFVFLGVSDGSYPLGVTVKLKDEVAHAHALASPGAEPAGYGLGKAGWVRIPLDEKGAPAAELLCDWVEESYRTIAPKRLVADLDAR
;
A
#
# COMPACT_ATOMS: atom_id res chain seq x y z
N MET A 1 60.51 -21.78 30.81
CA MET A 1 60.96 -23.10 30.31
C MET A 1 60.71 -24.15 31.39
N HIS A 2 59.49 -24.68 31.47
CA HIS A 2 59.16 -26.07 31.83
C HIS A 2 57.63 -26.23 31.89
N PRO A 3 57.11 -27.44 31.58
CA PRO A 3 55.73 -27.69 31.21
C PRO A 3 54.95 -28.47 32.28
N ALA A 4 53.63 -28.50 32.16
CA ALA A 4 52.75 -29.40 32.91
C ALA A 4 51.61 -29.89 32.00
N PRO A 5 51.05 -31.10 32.25
CA PRO A 5 50.92 -32.09 31.18
C PRO A 5 49.50 -32.68 30.97
N LEU A 6 49.37 -33.36 29.83
CA LEU A 6 48.64 -34.62 29.54
C LEU A 6 47.28 -34.90 30.21
N SER A 7 46.24 -35.07 29.38
CA SER A 7 45.72 -36.41 28.98
C SER A 7 44.19 -36.50 28.92
N VAL A 8 43.75 -37.11 27.81
CA VAL A 8 42.58 -37.96 27.58
C VAL A 8 41.18 -37.33 27.62
N ALA A 9 40.51 -37.35 26.46
CA ALA A 9 39.36 -38.23 26.25
C ALA A 9 38.94 -38.18 24.77
N GLU A 10 38.97 -39.35 24.14
CA GLU A 10 38.20 -39.62 22.93
C GLU A 10 36.71 -39.41 23.21
N ALA A 11 36.02 -38.76 22.28
CA ALA A 11 34.57 -38.86 22.14
C ALA A 11 34.25 -39.00 20.65
N SER A 12 34.23 -40.24 20.20
CA SER A 12 33.59 -40.64 18.97
C SER A 12 32.08 -40.59 19.18
N VAL A 13 31.39 -39.62 18.59
CA VAL A 13 29.97 -39.79 18.27
C VAL A 13 29.55 -38.86 17.12
N ARG A 14 29.30 -39.53 15.99
CA ARG A 14 28.21 -39.33 15.04
C ARG A 14 27.93 -37.90 14.56
N HIS A 15 28.32 -37.69 13.30
CA HIS A 15 27.61 -36.84 12.35
C HIS A 15 26.10 -37.11 12.47
N GLU A 16 25.35 -36.12 12.91
CA GLU A 16 23.92 -36.03 12.66
C GLU A 16 23.77 -35.11 11.44
N GLU A 17 23.58 -35.72 10.28
CA GLU A 17 23.07 -35.04 9.10
C GLU A 17 21.66 -34.52 9.43
N PRO A 18 21.37 -33.22 9.26
CA PRO A 18 19.98 -32.78 9.26
C PRO A 18 19.31 -33.31 7.98
N ASP A 19 18.44 -34.31 8.15
CA ASP A 19 17.41 -34.70 7.19
C ASP A 19 16.48 -33.50 6.94
N GLN A 20 16.91 -32.64 6.02
CA GLN A 20 16.07 -31.62 5.41
C GLN A 20 15.46 -32.28 4.18
N GLY A 21 14.25 -32.82 4.36
CA GLY A 21 13.42 -33.29 3.26
C GLY A 21 13.26 -32.22 2.16
N PRO A 22 12.85 -32.63 0.95
CA PRO A 22 12.81 -31.72 -0.20
C PRO A 22 11.73 -30.67 0.04
N VAL A 23 12.15 -29.46 0.42
CA VAL A 23 11.30 -28.28 0.39
C VAL A 23 10.90 -28.05 -1.06
N ARG A 24 9.66 -28.43 -1.38
CA ARG A 24 9.03 -28.14 -2.66
C ARG A 24 8.92 -26.63 -2.81
N GLY A 25 9.69 -26.10 -3.75
CA GLY A 25 9.38 -24.88 -4.49
C GLY A 25 9.59 -23.58 -3.73
N ALA A 26 10.84 -23.26 -3.42
CA ALA A 26 11.28 -21.88 -3.20
C ALA A 26 12.40 -21.57 -4.21
N ASP A 27 11.97 -21.15 -5.40
CA ASP A 27 12.74 -20.43 -6.41
C ASP A 27 11.61 -19.84 -7.27
N GLN A 28 11.30 -18.54 -7.22
CA GLN A 28 12.14 -17.50 -7.80
C GLN A 28 11.73 -16.10 -7.33
N ASP A 29 12.76 -15.37 -6.91
CA ASP A 29 12.96 -13.93 -7.13
C ASP A 29 12.15 -12.93 -6.31
N ALA A 30 12.71 -12.67 -5.12
CA ALA A 30 12.71 -11.36 -4.51
C ALA A 30 13.87 -10.52 -5.10
N GLU A 31 13.73 -9.99 -6.30
CA GLU A 31 14.44 -8.81 -6.82
C GLU A 31 13.60 -8.24 -7.96
N ASP A 32 13.17 -6.98 -7.86
CA ASP A 32 13.11 -5.99 -8.94
C ASP A 32 12.19 -4.84 -8.51
N ALA A 33 12.60 -3.61 -8.82
CA ALA A 33 11.71 -2.47 -8.81
C ALA A 33 10.75 -2.62 -10.00
N VAL A 34 9.80 -3.55 -9.88
CA VAL A 34 8.94 -3.99 -10.98
C VAL A 34 8.00 -2.85 -11.35
N ALA A 35 8.03 -2.47 -12.63
CA ALA A 35 7.02 -1.61 -13.23
C ALA A 35 5.62 -2.06 -12.80
N PRO A 36 4.68 -1.14 -12.47
CA PRO A 36 3.40 -1.50 -11.87
C PRO A 36 2.71 -2.59 -12.67
N THR A 37 2.28 -3.65 -11.98
CA THR A 37 1.61 -4.75 -12.67
C THR A 37 0.40 -4.22 -13.44
N LYS A 38 0.08 -4.80 -14.62
CA LYS A 38 -1.09 -4.37 -15.43
C LYS A 38 -2.40 -4.32 -14.63
N ASN A 39 -2.52 -5.15 -13.58
CA ASN A 39 -3.66 -5.14 -12.68
C ASN A 39 -3.63 -3.95 -11.71
N ALA A 40 -2.49 -3.60 -11.15
CA ALA A 40 -2.33 -2.41 -10.30
C ALA A 40 -2.67 -1.14 -11.09
N LEU A 41 -2.19 -1.04 -12.34
CA LEU A 41 -2.50 0.08 -13.22
C LEU A 41 -4.01 0.18 -13.50
N LYS A 42 -4.67 -0.93 -13.84
CA LYS A 42 -6.13 -0.94 -14.04
C LYS A 42 -6.92 -0.51 -12.80
N LYS A 43 -6.50 -0.97 -11.61
CA LYS A 43 -7.13 -0.56 -10.34
C LYS A 43 -6.96 0.95 -10.10
N TRP A 44 -5.75 1.44 -10.35
CA TRP A 44 -5.41 2.85 -10.23
C TRP A 44 -6.20 3.73 -11.21
N GLU A 45 -6.26 3.33 -12.49
CA GLU A 45 -7.02 4.02 -13.51
C GLU A 45 -8.50 4.10 -13.12
N LYS A 46 -9.07 2.99 -12.64
CA LYS A 46 -10.47 2.95 -12.21
C LYS A 46 -10.75 3.84 -11.00
N ALA A 47 -9.87 3.83 -9.99
CA ALA A 47 -9.98 4.72 -8.84
C ALA A 47 -9.83 6.20 -9.24
N ARG A 48 -8.93 6.50 -10.18
CA ARG A 48 -8.73 7.83 -10.75
C ARG A 48 -9.96 8.29 -11.54
N GLU A 49 -10.46 7.48 -12.46
CA GLU A 49 -11.66 7.79 -13.24
C GLU A 49 -12.86 8.04 -12.34
N PHE A 50 -13.05 7.22 -11.31
CA PHE A 50 -14.08 7.43 -10.31
C PHE A 50 -13.89 8.75 -9.55
N ALA A 51 -12.67 9.02 -9.05
CA ALA A 51 -12.35 10.26 -8.36
C ALA A 51 -12.64 11.50 -9.21
N LEU A 52 -12.31 11.46 -10.51
CA LEU A 52 -12.54 12.56 -11.45
C LEU A 52 -14.00 12.67 -11.92
N GLY A 53 -14.79 11.61 -11.78
CA GLY A 53 -16.23 11.64 -12.00
C GLY A 53 -17.02 12.35 -10.89
N LEU A 54 -16.41 12.59 -9.72
CA LEU A 54 -17.05 13.24 -8.59
C LEU A 54 -17.26 14.75 -8.84
N PRO A 55 -18.35 15.33 -8.32
CA PRO A 55 -18.71 16.71 -8.64
C PRO A 55 -17.65 17.72 -8.16
N GLY A 56 -17.07 18.47 -9.09
CA GLY A 56 -16.04 19.45 -8.77
C GLY A 56 -14.68 18.84 -8.39
N ALA A 57 -14.46 17.56 -8.68
CA ALA A 57 -13.15 16.95 -8.64
C ALA A 57 -12.32 17.35 -9.86
N VAL A 58 -11.04 17.65 -9.63
CA VAL A 58 -10.06 17.99 -10.67
C VAL A 58 -8.75 17.27 -10.37
N GLU A 59 -8.05 16.83 -11.41
CA GLU A 59 -6.72 16.28 -11.28
C GLU A 59 -5.67 17.39 -11.29
N GLU A 60 -4.64 17.26 -10.45
CA GLU A 60 -3.48 18.13 -10.46
C GLU A 60 -2.20 17.35 -10.17
N PHE A 61 -1.04 17.94 -10.50
CA PHE A 61 0.28 17.33 -10.33
C PHE A 61 1.28 18.27 -9.63
N PRO A 62 1.04 18.65 -8.36
CA PRO A 62 1.85 19.66 -7.66
C PRO A 62 3.33 19.27 -7.49
N TRP A 63 3.63 17.97 -7.39
CA TRP A 63 4.99 17.44 -7.20
C TRP A 63 5.38 16.40 -8.26
N GLY A 64 4.68 16.37 -9.39
CA GLY A 64 4.82 15.32 -10.41
C GLY A 64 4.07 14.02 -10.10
N GLU A 65 3.44 13.93 -8.92
CA GLU A 65 2.48 12.87 -8.57
C GLU A 65 1.05 13.29 -8.90
N SER A 66 0.22 12.32 -9.29
CA SER A 66 -1.19 12.55 -9.57
C SER A 66 -1.98 12.72 -8.28
N VAL A 67 -2.70 13.82 -8.14
CA VAL A 67 -3.60 14.07 -6.99
C VAL A 67 -4.97 14.54 -7.48
N ALA A 68 -6.04 14.11 -6.84
CA ALA A 68 -7.36 14.66 -7.10
C ALA A 68 -7.77 15.65 -6.01
N LYS A 69 -8.26 16.81 -6.45
CA LYS A 69 -8.68 17.92 -5.61
C LYS A 69 -10.14 18.21 -5.81
N VAL A 70 -10.81 18.56 -4.73
CA VAL A 70 -12.16 19.12 -4.72
C VAL A 70 -12.14 20.48 -4.03
N SER A 71 -12.67 21.50 -4.68
CA SER A 71 -12.78 22.85 -4.08
C SER A 71 -11.46 23.37 -3.46
N ARG A 72 -10.34 23.21 -4.18
CA ARG A 72 -8.96 23.55 -3.76
C ARG A 72 -8.34 22.70 -2.64
N LYS A 73 -8.97 21.58 -2.27
CA LYS A 73 -8.44 20.63 -1.27
C LYS A 73 -8.17 19.27 -1.89
N VAL A 74 -7.01 18.68 -1.63
CA VAL A 74 -6.71 17.30 -2.04
C VAL A 74 -7.54 16.34 -1.21
N PHE A 75 -8.22 15.40 -1.87
CA PHE A 75 -8.96 14.33 -1.21
C PHE A 75 -8.38 12.94 -1.52
N VAL A 76 -7.66 12.76 -2.63
CA VAL A 76 -6.93 11.52 -2.88
C VAL A 76 -5.58 11.83 -3.52
N PHE A 77 -4.54 11.13 -3.06
CA PHE A 77 -3.26 11.08 -3.74
C PHE A 77 -3.16 9.76 -4.48
N LEU A 78 -2.99 9.83 -5.80
CA LEU A 78 -2.89 8.68 -6.68
C LEU A 78 -1.42 8.30 -6.91
N GLY A 79 -0.46 9.14 -6.51
CA GLY A 79 0.97 8.85 -6.64
C GLY A 79 1.45 8.95 -8.09
N VAL A 80 2.61 8.36 -8.37
CA VAL A 80 3.25 8.38 -9.70
C VAL A 80 3.10 7.02 -10.37
N SER A 81 2.61 6.98 -11.61
CA SER A 81 2.46 5.75 -12.40
C SER A 81 3.68 5.41 -13.27
N ASP A 82 4.73 6.24 -13.23
CA ASP A 82 5.95 6.14 -14.04
C ASP A 82 6.86 4.94 -13.65
N GLY A 83 6.51 4.18 -12.60
CA GLY A 83 7.31 3.06 -12.10
C GLY A 83 8.48 3.47 -11.20
N SER A 84 8.74 4.78 -11.07
CA SER A 84 9.74 5.32 -10.15
C SER A 84 9.43 5.06 -8.66
N TYR A 85 8.17 4.81 -8.32
CA TYR A 85 7.71 4.48 -6.97
C TYR A 85 6.59 3.42 -7.02
N PRO A 86 6.44 2.60 -5.98
CA PRO A 86 5.35 1.63 -5.92
C PRO A 86 4.01 2.35 -6.00
N LEU A 87 3.21 1.95 -7.00
CA LEU A 87 1.90 2.52 -7.28
C LEU A 87 1.01 2.34 -6.06
N GLY A 88 0.42 3.43 -5.59
CA GLY A 88 -0.37 3.43 -4.37
C GLY A 88 -1.35 4.57 -4.32
N VAL A 89 -2.47 4.32 -3.66
CA VAL A 89 -3.53 5.31 -3.47
C VAL A 89 -3.53 5.70 -2.00
N THR A 90 -3.43 7.00 -1.73
CA THR A 90 -3.56 7.54 -0.38
C THR A 90 -4.87 8.28 -0.26
N VAL A 91 -5.73 7.79 0.63
CA VAL A 91 -7.05 8.33 0.91
C VAL A 91 -7.13 8.76 2.36
N LYS A 92 -8.04 9.69 2.65
CA LYS A 92 -8.34 10.10 4.01
C LYS A 92 -9.56 9.34 4.48
N LEU A 93 -9.36 8.42 5.41
CA LEU A 93 -10.40 7.63 6.03
C LEU A 93 -10.61 8.12 7.47
N LYS A 94 -11.77 8.73 7.70
CA LYS A 94 -12.20 9.18 9.03
C LYS A 94 -13.07 8.14 9.72
N ASP A 95 -13.74 7.29 8.95
CA ASP A 95 -14.48 6.18 9.52
C ASP A 95 -13.48 5.17 10.13
N GLU A 96 -13.68 4.82 11.40
CA GLU A 96 -12.75 3.95 12.13
C GLU A 96 -12.72 2.53 11.54
N VAL A 97 -13.85 2.06 10.99
CA VAL A 97 -13.96 0.73 10.38
C VAL A 97 -13.25 0.72 9.03
N ALA A 98 -13.51 1.71 8.18
CA ALA A 98 -12.83 1.84 6.89
C ALA A 98 -11.32 2.04 7.06
N HIS A 99 -10.91 2.88 8.02
CA HIS A 99 -9.50 3.11 8.34
C HIS A 99 -8.80 1.83 8.79
N ALA A 100 -9.41 1.08 9.72
CA ALA A 100 -8.87 -0.20 10.17
C ALA A 100 -8.81 -1.23 9.04
N HIS A 101 -9.82 -1.26 8.16
CA HIS A 101 -9.85 -2.16 7.01
C HIS A 101 -8.77 -1.81 5.97
N ALA A 102 -8.56 -0.52 5.72
CA ALA A 102 -7.49 -0.06 4.83
C ALA A 102 -6.11 -0.40 5.40
N LEU A 103 -5.87 -0.19 6.70
CA LEU A 103 -4.62 -0.57 7.36
C LEU A 103 -4.39 -2.09 7.44
N ALA A 104 -5.47 -2.89 7.42
CA ALA A 104 -5.36 -4.35 7.35
C ALA A 104 -4.97 -4.85 5.94
N SER A 105 -4.96 -3.97 4.93
CA SER A 105 -4.53 -4.33 3.58
C SER A 105 -3.02 -4.59 3.53
N PRO A 106 -2.55 -5.56 2.73
CA PRO A 106 -1.13 -5.89 2.63
C PRO A 106 -0.32 -4.67 2.15
N GLY A 107 0.73 -4.34 2.91
CA GLY A 107 1.61 -3.19 2.66
C GLY A 107 0.97 -1.82 2.90
N ALA A 108 -0.28 -1.76 3.39
CA ALA A 108 -0.90 -0.49 3.71
C ALA A 108 -0.30 0.12 4.98
N GLU A 109 -0.02 1.41 4.93
CA GLU A 109 0.62 2.13 6.01
C GLU A 109 -0.03 3.49 6.21
N PRO A 110 -0.07 4.01 7.46
CA PRO A 110 -0.49 5.38 7.69
C PRO A 110 0.42 6.34 6.93
N ALA A 111 -0.16 7.33 6.26
CA ALA A 111 0.61 8.27 5.47
C ALA A 111 1.65 9.02 6.34
N GLY A 112 2.86 9.19 5.80
CA GLY A 112 3.96 9.88 6.47
C GLY A 112 3.69 11.36 6.74
N TYR A 113 4.68 12.09 7.26
CA TYR A 113 4.59 13.54 7.50
C TYR A 113 3.46 13.99 8.46
N GLY A 114 2.98 13.09 9.33
CA GLY A 114 1.90 13.37 10.26
C GLY A 114 0.50 13.33 9.64
N LEU A 115 0.38 12.99 8.36
CA LEU A 115 -0.90 12.80 7.67
C LEU A 115 -1.65 11.58 8.23
N GLY A 116 -0.94 10.53 8.66
CA GLY A 116 -1.54 9.36 9.31
C GLY A 116 -2.39 9.73 10.53
N LYS A 117 -1.95 10.70 11.35
CA LYS A 117 -2.72 11.20 12.50
C LYS A 117 -4.01 11.92 12.10
N ALA A 118 -4.08 12.42 10.86
CA ALA A 118 -5.28 13.04 10.30
C ALA A 118 -6.20 12.04 9.60
N GLY A 119 -5.90 10.74 9.65
CA GLY A 119 -6.69 9.67 9.05
C GLY A 119 -6.25 9.29 7.63
N TRP A 120 -5.08 9.73 7.17
CA TRP A 120 -4.60 9.35 5.83
C TRP A 120 -3.93 7.98 5.85
N VAL A 121 -4.36 7.10 4.95
CA VAL A 121 -3.81 5.75 4.79
C VAL A 121 -3.32 5.60 3.36
N ARG A 122 -2.07 5.15 3.19
CA ARG A 122 -1.48 4.79 1.90
C ARG A 122 -1.72 3.30 1.68
N ILE A 123 -2.38 2.97 0.57
CA ILE A 123 -2.62 1.60 0.15
C ILE A 123 -1.78 1.32 -1.11
N PRO A 124 -0.79 0.42 -1.06
CA PRO A 124 -0.07 0.00 -2.26
C PRO A 124 -0.99 -0.88 -3.13
N LEU A 125 -0.96 -0.64 -4.44
CA LEU A 125 -1.75 -1.38 -5.42
C LEU A 125 -0.98 -2.54 -6.06
N ASP A 126 0.34 -2.53 -5.92
CA ASP A 126 1.23 -3.52 -6.51
C ASP A 126 1.33 -4.81 -5.67
N GLU A 127 1.01 -4.72 -4.37
CA GLU A 127 1.02 -5.85 -3.44
C GLU A 127 0.00 -6.95 -3.81
N LYS A 128 0.41 -8.21 -3.64
CA LYS A 128 -0.47 -9.36 -3.87
C LYS A 128 -1.51 -9.43 -2.77
N GLY A 129 -2.78 -9.22 -3.13
CA GLY A 129 -3.88 -9.10 -2.17
C GLY A 129 -4.29 -7.65 -1.91
N ALA A 130 -3.71 -6.68 -2.64
CA ALA A 130 -4.20 -5.32 -2.64
C ALA A 130 -5.71 -5.26 -2.94
N PRO A 131 -6.44 -4.31 -2.32
CA PRO A 131 -7.89 -4.22 -2.43
C PRO A 131 -8.36 -4.11 -3.88
N ALA A 132 -9.59 -4.54 -4.11
CA ALA A 132 -10.24 -4.46 -5.41
C ALA A 132 -10.47 -3.00 -5.80
N ALA A 133 -10.56 -2.72 -7.11
CA ALA A 133 -10.83 -1.38 -7.62
C ALA A 133 -12.11 -0.77 -7.03
N GLU A 134 -13.15 -1.59 -6.80
CA GLU A 134 -14.42 -1.11 -6.23
C GLU A 134 -14.24 -0.62 -4.79
N LEU A 135 -13.54 -1.39 -3.96
CA LEU A 135 -13.24 -0.98 -2.58
C LEU A 135 -12.38 0.29 -2.52
N LEU A 136 -11.45 0.47 -3.47
CA LEU A 136 -10.72 1.72 -3.60
C LEU A 136 -11.66 2.88 -3.95
N CYS A 137 -12.64 2.69 -4.83
CA CYS A 137 -13.63 3.70 -5.15
C CYS A 137 -14.46 4.09 -3.92
N ASP A 138 -14.91 3.11 -3.11
CA ASP A 138 -15.63 3.37 -1.85
C ASP A 138 -14.80 4.26 -0.90
N TRP A 139 -13.53 3.93 -0.73
CA TRP A 139 -12.61 4.72 0.11
C TRP A 139 -12.32 6.11 -0.45
N VAL A 140 -12.20 6.23 -1.78
CA VAL A 140 -12.06 7.52 -2.46
C VAL A 140 -13.32 8.37 -2.25
N GLU A 141 -14.51 7.77 -2.31
CA GLU A 141 -15.77 8.45 -2.04
C GLU A 141 -15.85 8.92 -0.58
N GLU A 142 -15.47 8.09 0.39
CA GLU A 142 -15.45 8.48 1.80
C GLU A 142 -14.50 9.67 2.03
N SER A 143 -13.31 9.61 1.43
CA SER A 143 -12.34 10.69 1.49
C SER A 143 -12.88 11.97 0.84
N TYR A 144 -13.56 11.84 -0.30
CA TYR A 144 -14.25 12.93 -0.95
C TYR A 144 -15.31 13.53 -0.04
N ARG A 145 -16.23 12.74 0.53
CA ARG A 145 -17.26 13.21 1.48
C ARG A 145 -16.66 13.92 2.70
N THR A 146 -15.47 13.48 3.13
CA THR A 146 -14.74 14.07 4.24
C THR A 146 -14.12 15.44 3.93
N ILE A 147 -13.67 15.65 2.69
CA ILE A 147 -12.92 16.86 2.27
C ILE A 147 -13.81 17.86 1.52
N ALA A 148 -14.76 17.37 0.73
CA ALA A 148 -15.64 18.15 -0.09
C ALA A 148 -16.57 19.05 0.75
N PRO A 149 -16.90 20.25 0.26
CA PRO A 149 -17.91 21.09 0.90
C PRO A 149 -19.27 20.39 0.84
N LYS A 150 -20.09 20.60 1.88
CA LYS A 150 -21.43 20.01 2.01
C LYS A 150 -22.32 20.19 0.77
N ARG A 151 -22.12 21.28 0.01
CA ARG A 151 -22.84 21.52 -1.26
C ARG A 151 -22.53 20.47 -2.32
N LEU A 152 -21.26 20.09 -2.50
CA LEU A 152 -20.86 19.10 -3.49
C LEU A 152 -21.16 17.67 -3.02
N VAL A 153 -21.16 17.43 -1.72
CA VAL A 153 -21.63 16.16 -1.14
C VAL A 153 -23.14 16.00 -1.38
N ALA A 154 -23.93 17.07 -1.21
CA ALA A 154 -25.35 17.03 -1.53
C ALA A 154 -25.64 16.80 -3.02
N ASP A 155 -24.82 17.36 -3.91
CA ASP A 155 -24.91 17.10 -5.36
C ASP A 155 -24.60 15.65 -5.71
N LEU A 156 -23.63 15.04 -5.02
CA LEU A 156 -23.31 13.63 -5.14
C LEU A 156 -24.47 12.73 -4.68
N ASP A 157 -25.12 13.06 -3.56
CA ASP A 157 -26.27 12.30 -3.01
C ASP A 157 -27.55 12.45 -3.85
N ALA A 158 -27.66 13.53 -4.61
CA ALA A 158 -28.81 13.80 -5.47
C ALA A 158 -28.75 13.12 -6.86
N ARG A 159 -27.66 12.38 -7.16
CA ARG A 159 -27.44 11.71 -8.45
C ARG A 159 -27.94 10.27 -8.49
#